data_AF-A0A957ZGS3-F1
#
_entry.id   AF-A0A957ZGS3-F1
#
_cell.length_a   1.000
_cell.length_b   1.000
_cell.length_c   1.000
_cell.angle_alpha   90.00
_cell.angle_beta   90.00
_cell.angle_gamma   90.00
#
_symmetry.space_group_name_H-M   'P 1'
#
loop_
_entity.id
_entity.type
_entity.pdbx_description
1 polymer ?
#
loop_
_entity_poly.entity_id
_entity_poly.type
_entity_poly.pdbx_seq_one_letter_code
_entity_poly.pdbx_strand_id
1 'polypeptide(L)'
;MQNSNDFNQQDYDESDDDWDLDLDEDLDQDDSEEDIDYLIEDLADDAPFDELDDDELLASAGASEPPMIRLERVLTALITQPGQLDPQDIFALSDLSREGAAAVRAKWTAIPVERRRGLVHQLVELAEDDLDIHLSQFLRIALRDEDASVREAAVKGLWEEIAPDLIGEFVQLLKHDPNRDVRAAAAQVLGPYILAGELDELDASLAMRVENALLSILENPDEDLQVQCRALESIAYSGEIGVRQLIEDAYYAPDDEMRVSAL
;
A
#
# COMPACT_ATOMS: atom_id res chain seq x y z
N MET A 1 35.98 -36.82 -44.09
CA MET A 1 37.03 -35.86 -44.52
C MET A 1 36.67 -34.54 -43.84
N GLN A 2 37.24 -34.24 -42.67
CA GLN A 2 38.53 -33.57 -42.46
C GLN A 2 38.61 -32.19 -43.13
N ASN A 3 38.49 -31.17 -42.25
CA ASN A 3 39.35 -30.01 -42.05
C ASN A 3 39.67 -29.04 -43.21
N SER A 4 40.00 -27.81 -42.77
CA SER A 4 40.69 -26.72 -43.50
C SER A 4 39.70 -25.74 -44.14
N ASN A 5 39.84 -24.41 -44.09
CA ASN A 5 40.95 -23.51 -43.74
C ASN A 5 40.32 -22.11 -43.54
N ASP A 6 40.67 -21.33 -42.52
CA ASP A 6 41.86 -20.45 -42.42
C ASP A 6 41.60 -19.05 -43.01
N PHE A 7 41.87 -18.00 -42.21
CA PHE A 7 42.35 -16.63 -42.53
C PHE A 7 42.10 -15.70 -41.30
N ASN A 8 43.10 -15.36 -40.47
CA ASN A 8 44.07 -14.22 -40.56
C ASN A 8 43.41 -12.84 -40.30
N GLN A 9 43.95 -11.83 -39.59
CA GLN A 9 45.16 -11.55 -38.78
C GLN A 9 44.91 -10.15 -38.17
N GLN A 10 45.45 -9.84 -36.98
CA GLN A 10 45.96 -8.49 -36.57
C GLN A 10 44.93 -7.33 -36.42
N ASP A 11 44.95 -6.39 -35.48
CA ASP A 11 45.95 -5.78 -34.60
C ASP A 11 45.21 -5.20 -33.37
N TYR A 12 45.76 -5.33 -32.16
CA TYR A 12 45.46 -4.40 -31.07
C TYR A 12 46.79 -3.94 -30.50
N ASP A 13 47.13 -2.70 -30.86
CA ASP A 13 48.33 -1.97 -30.52
C ASP A 13 48.19 -1.39 -29.11
N GLU A 14 49.25 -1.54 -28.33
CA GLU A 14 49.46 -0.97 -27.00
C GLU A 14 49.98 0.47 -27.14
N SER A 15 49.34 1.43 -26.48
CA SER A 15 49.94 2.70 -26.03
C SER A 15 49.00 3.30 -24.98
N ASP A 16 49.36 3.22 -23.70
CA ASP A 16 50.11 4.25 -22.97
C ASP A 16 49.31 5.55 -22.82
N ASP A 17 48.67 5.71 -21.66
CA ASP A 17 48.50 7.01 -21.00
C ASP A 17 48.62 6.80 -19.48
N ASP A 18 49.90 6.74 -19.15
CA ASP A 18 50.61 7.09 -17.93
C ASP A 18 50.00 8.27 -17.14
N TRP A 19 49.64 8.04 -15.87
CA TRP A 19 49.56 9.09 -14.84
C TRP A 19 50.10 8.53 -13.53
N ASP A 20 51.43 8.44 -13.47
CA ASP A 20 52.21 8.50 -12.24
C ASP A 20 51.80 9.73 -11.41
N LEU A 21 51.33 9.50 -10.18
CA LEU A 21 51.40 10.45 -9.08
C LEU A 21 51.76 9.70 -7.80
N ASP A 22 53.07 9.50 -7.63
CA ASP A 22 53.85 9.69 -6.41
C ASP A 22 53.04 9.78 -5.09
N LEU A 23 52.91 8.65 -4.41
CA LEU A 23 52.63 8.61 -2.97
C LEU A 23 53.95 8.31 -2.25
N ASP A 24 54.82 9.30 -2.23
CA ASP A 24 55.98 9.29 -1.35
C ASP A 24 55.55 9.60 0.10
N GLU A 25 56.14 8.79 0.97
CA GLU A 25 56.18 8.85 2.42
C GLU A 25 56.39 10.27 2.97
N ASP A 26 55.56 10.64 3.96
CA ASP A 26 55.98 11.47 5.10
C ASP A 26 55.11 11.08 6.30
N LEU A 27 55.44 9.94 6.91
CA LEU A 27 54.96 9.54 8.23
C LEU A 27 56.13 9.65 9.22
N ASP A 28 56.34 10.85 9.75
CA ASP A 28 57.07 11.11 11.00
C ASP A 28 56.27 12.20 11.74
N GLN A 29 55.47 11.80 12.75
CA GLN A 29 55.79 11.71 14.18
C GLN A 29 55.59 13.02 14.96
N ASP A 30 54.69 12.91 15.94
CA ASP A 30 54.57 13.67 17.20
C ASP A 30 54.44 15.20 17.12
N ASP A 31 53.28 15.72 17.56
CA ASP A 31 53.24 16.63 18.72
C ASP A 31 51.80 16.86 19.24
N SER A 32 51.63 16.47 20.52
CA SER A 32 50.75 17.02 21.58
C SER A 32 49.21 17.01 21.44
N GLU A 33 48.57 16.17 22.27
CA GLU A 33 47.17 16.27 22.76
C GLU A 33 46.98 17.46 23.74
N GLU A 34 47.38 18.68 23.37
CA GLU A 34 47.15 19.88 24.18
C GLU A 34 46.64 20.99 23.26
N ASP A 35 45.32 21.07 23.00
CA ASP A 35 44.65 22.29 22.51
C ASP A 35 43.11 22.14 22.44
N ILE A 36 42.47 21.58 23.48
CA ILE A 36 41.00 21.68 23.69
C ILE A 36 40.68 22.32 25.05
N ASP A 37 41.59 23.13 25.59
CA ASP A 37 41.36 23.85 26.86
C ASP A 37 41.11 25.36 26.69
N TYR A 38 41.16 25.91 25.47
CA TYR A 38 41.11 27.37 25.26
C TYR A 38 39.83 27.96 24.65
N LEU A 39 38.70 27.24 24.65
CA LEU A 39 37.41 27.78 24.18
C LEU A 39 36.25 27.57 25.16
N ILE A 40 36.53 27.46 26.47
CA ILE A 40 35.51 27.48 27.55
C ILE A 40 35.84 28.53 28.63
N GLU A 41 36.49 29.65 28.28
CA GLU A 41 36.74 30.73 29.26
C GLU A 41 36.04 32.06 29.00
N ASP A 42 35.19 32.17 27.95
CA ASP A 42 34.56 33.46 27.60
C ASP A 42 33.02 33.47 27.67
N LEU A 43 32.40 32.47 28.32
CA LEU A 43 30.96 32.43 28.58
C LEU A 43 30.59 32.50 30.07
N ALA A 44 31.50 33.05 30.89
CA ALA A 44 31.20 33.42 32.28
C ALA A 44 30.65 34.85 32.33
N ASP A 45 29.53 35.10 31.65
CA ASP A 45 28.78 36.36 31.75
C ASP A 45 27.37 36.06 32.26
N ASP A 46 27.29 35.84 33.58
CA ASP A 46 26.31 36.39 34.53
C ASP A 46 24.85 36.65 34.08
N ALA A 47 24.27 35.76 33.28
CA ALA A 47 22.83 35.56 33.30
C ALA A 47 22.50 34.64 34.47
N PRO A 48 21.63 35.03 35.43
CA PRO A 48 21.09 34.05 36.36
C PRO A 48 20.37 33.02 35.50
N PHE A 49 20.93 31.81 35.45
CA PHE A 49 20.13 30.62 35.19
C PHE A 49 19.13 30.58 36.33
N ASP A 50 18.00 31.30 36.17
CA ASP A 50 16.77 30.86 36.81
C ASP A 50 16.67 29.39 36.41
N GLU A 51 16.63 28.53 37.43
CA GLU A 51 16.21 27.14 37.29
C GLU A 51 14.86 27.20 36.59
N LEU A 52 14.88 27.17 35.26
CA LEU A 52 13.74 26.76 34.48
C LEU A 52 13.54 25.33 34.93
N ASP A 53 12.60 25.15 35.85
CA ASP A 53 12.16 23.83 36.32
C ASP A 53 12.07 22.96 35.07
N ASP A 54 12.86 21.88 35.01
CA ASP A 54 12.81 20.93 33.88
C ASP A 54 11.37 20.42 33.68
N ASP A 55 10.55 20.47 34.74
CA ASP A 55 9.11 20.21 34.74
C ASP A 55 8.30 21.21 33.89
N GLU A 56 8.71 22.47 33.76
CA GLU A 56 8.01 23.51 32.99
C GLU A 56 8.33 23.43 31.47
N LEU A 57 9.53 22.96 31.10
CA LEU A 57 9.88 22.61 29.72
C LEU A 57 9.13 21.37 29.23
N LEU A 58 8.95 20.36 30.10
CA LEU A 58 8.17 19.14 29.80
C LEU A 58 6.66 19.39 29.75
N ALA A 59 6.13 20.38 30.46
CA ALA A 59 4.71 20.74 30.41
C ALA A 59 4.29 21.39 29.08
N SER A 60 5.25 21.93 28.31
CA SER A 60 5.01 22.56 27.00
C SER A 60 5.06 21.58 25.82
N ALA A 61 5.61 20.38 26.02
CA ALA A 61 5.48 19.27 25.10
C ALA A 61 4.10 18.61 25.30
N GLY A 62 3.08 19.24 24.72
CA GLY A 62 1.68 18.88 24.89
C GLY A 62 1.46 17.36 24.87
N ALA A 63 1.09 16.80 26.02
CA ALA A 63 0.79 15.38 26.14
C ALA A 63 -0.35 15.03 25.16
N SER A 64 0.00 14.45 24.02
CA SER A 64 -0.98 13.94 23.07
C SER A 64 -1.85 12.91 23.79
N GLU A 65 -3.18 13.08 23.69
CA GLU A 65 -4.14 12.16 24.30
C GLU A 65 -3.79 10.70 23.92
N PRO A 66 -3.73 9.76 24.88
CA PRO A 66 -3.36 8.38 24.58
C PRO A 66 -4.21 7.79 23.44
N PRO A 67 -3.62 7.06 22.48
CA PRO A 67 -4.31 6.64 21.25
C PRO A 67 -5.64 5.92 21.50
N MET A 68 -5.70 5.05 22.51
CA MET A 68 -6.91 4.29 22.83
C MET A 68 -8.04 5.17 23.38
N ILE A 69 -7.71 6.18 24.19
CA ILE A 69 -8.72 7.12 24.73
C ILE A 69 -9.29 7.96 23.58
N ARG A 70 -8.42 8.42 22.68
CA ARG A 70 -8.80 9.15 21.48
C ARG A 70 -9.73 8.34 20.59
N LEU A 71 -9.38 7.08 20.28
CA LEU A 71 -10.21 6.17 19.48
C LEU A 71 -11.60 5.97 20.09
N GLU A 72 -11.68 5.71 21.40
CA GLU A 72 -12.95 5.52 22.10
C GLU A 72 -13.86 6.76 22.04
N ARG A 73 -13.26 7.95 22.16
CA ARG A 73 -13.95 9.23 21.98
C ARG A 73 -14.50 9.37 20.55
N VAL A 74 -13.69 9.08 19.54
CA VAL A 74 -14.09 9.13 18.12
C VAL A 74 -15.23 8.15 17.83
N LEU A 75 -15.13 6.89 18.26
CA LEU A 75 -16.20 5.91 18.09
C LEU A 75 -17.50 6.34 18.76
N THR A 76 -17.42 6.93 19.96
CA THR A 76 -18.60 7.44 20.67
C THR A 76 -19.22 8.63 19.94
N ALA A 77 -18.41 9.55 19.40
CA ALA A 77 -18.88 10.67 18.60
C ALA A 77 -19.57 10.19 17.31
N LEU A 78 -18.99 9.21 16.60
CA LEU A 78 -19.58 8.60 15.41
C LEU A 78 -20.97 8.01 15.66
N ILE A 79 -21.23 7.48 16.86
CA ILE A 79 -22.53 6.92 17.23
C ILE A 79 -23.53 8.02 17.63
N THR A 80 -23.08 9.00 18.42
CA THR A 80 -23.99 9.88 19.18
C THR A 80 -24.18 11.27 18.58
N GLN A 81 -23.22 11.78 17.82
CA GLN A 81 -23.21 13.17 17.38
C GLN A 81 -23.32 13.24 15.86
N PRO A 82 -24.33 13.91 15.26
CA PRO A 82 -24.38 14.14 13.81
C PRO A 82 -23.35 15.22 13.40
N GLY A 83 -22.48 14.94 12.42
CA GLY A 83 -21.45 15.90 11.95
C GLY A 83 -20.23 15.23 11.32
N GLN A 84 -19.38 16.01 10.65
CA GLN A 84 -18.11 15.53 10.08
C GLN A 84 -17.08 15.29 11.19
N LEU A 85 -16.17 14.34 10.98
CA LEU A 85 -15.02 14.17 11.87
C LEU A 85 -14.02 15.31 11.68
N ASP A 86 -13.35 15.69 12.76
CA ASP A 86 -12.17 16.55 12.66
C ASP A 86 -11.05 15.79 11.91
N PRO A 87 -10.26 16.43 11.04
CA PRO A 87 -9.09 15.79 10.42
C PRO A 87 -8.19 15.06 11.41
N GLN A 88 -8.05 15.56 12.64
CA GLN A 88 -7.23 14.87 13.64
C GLN A 88 -7.91 13.61 14.22
N ASP A 89 -9.23 13.46 14.11
CA ASP A 89 -9.94 12.26 14.54
C ASP A 89 -9.76 11.11 13.53
N ILE A 90 -9.38 11.41 12.29
CA ILE A 90 -9.05 10.43 11.25
C ILE A 90 -7.83 9.59 11.65
N PHE A 91 -6.79 10.23 12.19
CA PHE A 91 -5.59 9.54 12.68
C PHE A 91 -5.87 8.51 13.78
N ALA A 92 -6.99 8.63 14.51
CA ALA A 92 -7.36 7.64 15.51
C ALA A 92 -7.79 6.29 14.90
N LEU A 93 -8.18 6.30 13.62
CA LEU A 93 -8.57 5.10 12.85
C LEU A 93 -7.43 4.55 11.98
N SER A 94 -6.31 5.29 11.89
CA SER A 94 -5.06 4.83 11.28
C SER A 94 -4.30 3.90 12.24
N ASP A 95 -3.55 2.96 11.68
CA ASP A 95 -2.64 2.02 12.36
C ASP A 95 -3.25 1.39 13.63
N LEU A 96 -4.45 0.81 13.46
CA LEU A 96 -5.17 0.24 14.60
C LEU A 96 -4.41 -0.95 15.20
N SER A 97 -4.09 -0.81 16.49
CA SER A 97 -3.64 -1.94 17.30
C SER A 97 -4.71 -3.04 17.36
N ARG A 98 -4.32 -4.25 17.79
CA ARG A 98 -5.26 -5.36 17.97
C ARG A 98 -6.43 -5.00 18.90
N GLU A 99 -6.16 -4.21 19.94
CA GLU A 99 -7.16 -3.72 20.87
C GLU A 99 -8.06 -2.67 20.22
N GLY A 100 -7.48 -1.70 19.50
CA GLY A 100 -8.24 -0.69 18.75
C GLY A 100 -9.16 -1.31 17.71
N ALA A 101 -8.67 -2.25 16.92
CA ALA A 101 -9.48 -2.99 15.95
C ALA A 101 -10.60 -3.80 16.63
N ALA A 102 -10.40 -4.31 17.84
CA ALA A 102 -11.46 -4.95 18.61
C ALA A 102 -12.53 -3.97 19.09
N ALA A 103 -12.13 -2.77 19.53
CA ALA A 103 -13.06 -1.71 19.91
C ALA A 103 -13.90 -1.22 18.71
N VAL A 104 -13.27 -1.01 17.55
CA VAL A 104 -13.98 -0.67 16.31
C VAL A 104 -15.01 -1.75 15.98
N ARG A 105 -14.61 -3.03 15.92
CA ARG A 105 -15.53 -4.15 15.64
C ARG A 105 -16.72 -4.20 16.59
N ALA A 106 -16.49 -3.95 17.89
CA ALA A 106 -17.56 -4.01 18.90
C ALA A 106 -18.61 -2.90 18.73
N LYS A 107 -18.22 -1.76 18.15
CA LYS A 107 -19.08 -0.58 18.01
C LYS A 107 -19.53 -0.29 16.58
N TRP A 108 -18.94 -0.97 15.59
CA TRP A 108 -19.10 -0.67 14.16
C TRP A 108 -20.57 -0.63 13.73
N THR A 109 -21.34 -1.66 14.07
CA THR A 109 -22.75 -1.78 13.68
C THR A 109 -23.67 -0.78 14.39
N ALA A 110 -23.22 -0.17 15.49
CA ALA A 110 -23.96 0.89 16.18
C ALA A 110 -23.82 2.26 15.49
N ILE A 111 -22.81 2.44 14.63
CA ILE A 111 -22.64 3.66 13.83
C ILE A 111 -23.71 3.65 12.72
N PRO A 112 -24.49 4.73 12.54
CA PRO A 112 -25.50 4.81 11.47
C PRO A 112 -24.90 4.55 10.08
N VAL A 113 -25.63 3.81 9.23
CA VAL A 113 -25.11 3.36 7.92
C VAL A 113 -24.58 4.51 7.04
N GLU A 114 -25.29 5.63 6.96
CA GLU A 114 -24.83 6.79 6.17
C GLU A 114 -23.52 7.38 6.70
N ARG A 115 -23.28 7.28 8.02
CA ARG A 115 -21.99 7.68 8.59
C ARG A 115 -20.89 6.67 8.28
N ARG A 116 -21.20 5.38 8.27
CA ARG A 116 -20.20 4.36 7.89
C ARG A 116 -19.76 4.54 6.44
N ARG A 117 -20.71 4.76 5.52
CA ARG A 117 -20.43 5.09 4.12
C ARG A 117 -19.53 6.32 4.00
N GLY A 118 -19.97 7.44 4.57
CA GLY A 118 -19.21 8.70 4.51
C GLY A 118 -17.82 8.57 5.13
N LEU A 119 -17.70 7.86 6.25
CA LEU A 119 -16.43 7.64 6.94
C LEU A 119 -15.46 6.82 6.08
N VAL A 120 -15.88 5.67 5.56
CA VAL A 120 -14.97 4.82 4.76
C VAL A 120 -14.53 5.53 3.50
N HIS A 121 -15.45 6.22 2.79
CA HIS A 121 -15.09 7.01 1.62
C HIS A 121 -14.09 8.12 1.95
N GLN A 122 -14.35 8.90 3.01
CA GLN A 122 -13.46 9.99 3.40
C GLN A 122 -12.07 9.48 3.82
N LEU A 123 -12.00 8.35 4.52
CA LEU A 123 -10.74 7.76 4.95
C LEU A 123 -9.92 7.25 3.77
N VAL A 124 -10.56 6.56 2.82
CA VAL A 124 -9.89 6.06 1.62
C VAL A 124 -9.39 7.22 0.76
N GLU A 125 -10.22 8.24 0.52
CA GLU A 125 -9.80 9.44 -0.23
C GLU A 125 -8.61 10.14 0.44
N LEU A 126 -8.60 10.24 1.77
CA LEU A 126 -7.48 10.87 2.46
C LEU A 126 -6.19 10.04 2.40
N ALA A 127 -6.30 8.71 2.45
CA ALA A 127 -5.13 7.83 2.35
C ALA A 127 -4.50 7.83 0.94
N GLU A 128 -5.25 8.21 -0.10
CA GLU A 128 -4.70 8.43 -1.44
C GLU A 128 -3.77 9.67 -1.50
N ASP A 129 -4.05 10.68 -0.68
CA ASP A 129 -3.29 11.93 -0.62
C ASP A 129 -2.17 11.93 0.44
N ASP A 130 -2.34 11.15 1.53
CA ASP A 130 -1.43 11.11 2.68
C ASP A 130 -0.96 9.67 2.99
N LEU A 131 0.29 9.40 2.61
CA LEU A 131 0.94 8.09 2.74
C LEU A 131 1.20 7.67 4.20
N ASP A 132 1.12 8.59 5.16
CA ASP A 132 1.29 8.27 6.60
C ASP A 132 0.03 7.63 7.20
N ILE A 133 -1.06 7.55 6.42
CA ILE A 133 -2.32 6.94 6.84
C ILE A 133 -2.36 5.45 6.47
N HIS A 134 -2.45 4.59 7.49
CA HIS A 134 -2.47 3.14 7.32
C HIS A 134 -3.81 2.55 7.77
N LEU A 135 -4.70 2.27 6.82
CA LEU A 135 -6.07 1.87 7.11
C LEU A 135 -6.34 0.35 7.04
N SER A 136 -5.32 -0.46 6.76
CA SER A 136 -5.45 -1.92 6.55
C SER A 136 -6.41 -2.60 7.55
N GLN A 137 -6.11 -2.46 8.85
CA GLN A 137 -6.89 -3.09 9.92
C GLN A 137 -8.31 -2.56 10.01
N PHE A 138 -8.52 -1.28 9.72
CA PHE A 138 -9.84 -0.65 9.70
C PHE A 138 -10.66 -1.12 8.49
N LEU A 139 -10.08 -1.10 7.29
CA LEU A 139 -10.78 -1.51 6.06
C LEU A 139 -11.12 -3.00 6.06
N ARG A 140 -10.29 -3.85 6.67
CA ARG A 140 -10.61 -5.27 6.91
C ARG A 140 -11.87 -5.47 7.76
N ILE A 141 -12.22 -4.52 8.63
CA ILE A 141 -13.49 -4.52 9.38
C ILE A 141 -14.63 -4.08 8.45
N ALA A 142 -14.41 -3.01 7.67
CA ALA A 142 -15.39 -2.48 6.73
C ALA A 142 -15.73 -3.44 5.56
N LEU A 143 -14.79 -4.30 5.14
CA LEU A 143 -15.02 -5.36 4.14
C LEU A 143 -16.18 -6.29 4.52
N ARG A 144 -16.50 -6.40 5.81
CA ARG A 144 -17.56 -7.27 6.34
C ARG A 144 -18.83 -6.52 6.71
N ASP A 145 -18.97 -5.25 6.29
CA ASP A 145 -20.18 -4.47 6.54
C ASP A 145 -21.39 -5.07 5.80
N GLU A 146 -22.58 -4.89 6.37
CA GLU A 146 -23.84 -5.28 5.73
C GLU A 146 -24.15 -4.42 4.50
N ASP A 147 -23.69 -3.17 4.51
CA ASP A 147 -23.92 -2.20 3.44
C ASP A 147 -22.91 -2.36 2.29
N ALA A 148 -23.43 -2.46 1.06
CA ALA A 148 -22.60 -2.70 -0.12
C ALA A 148 -21.65 -1.55 -0.44
N SER A 149 -22.05 -0.29 -0.25
CA SER A 149 -21.19 0.87 -0.53
C SER A 149 -20.00 0.91 0.43
N VAL A 150 -20.19 0.51 1.69
CA VAL A 150 -19.09 0.37 2.65
C VAL A 150 -18.12 -0.73 2.22
N ARG A 151 -18.63 -1.91 1.81
CA ARG A 151 -17.77 -3.01 1.33
C ARG A 151 -17.01 -2.63 0.07
N GLU A 152 -17.67 -2.02 -0.90
CA GLU A 152 -17.05 -1.56 -2.16
C GLU A 152 -15.90 -0.58 -1.88
N ALA A 153 -16.14 0.44 -1.04
CA ALA A 153 -15.12 1.41 -0.66
C ALA A 153 -13.96 0.75 0.09
N ALA A 154 -14.24 -0.24 0.94
CA ALA A 154 -13.21 -0.98 1.65
C ALA A 154 -12.34 -1.86 0.72
N VAL A 155 -12.95 -2.49 -0.29
CA VAL A 155 -12.20 -3.22 -1.33
C VAL A 155 -11.28 -2.28 -2.08
N LYS A 156 -11.82 -1.13 -2.52
CA LYS A 156 -11.03 -0.10 -3.22
C LYS A 156 -9.89 0.42 -2.37
N GLY A 157 -10.11 0.75 -1.10
CA GLY A 157 -9.06 1.25 -0.22
C GLY A 157 -7.97 0.23 0.16
N LEU A 158 -8.20 -1.06 -0.08
CA LEU A 158 -7.21 -2.11 0.16
C LEU A 158 -6.40 -2.47 -1.09
N TRP A 159 -6.57 -1.74 -2.19
CA TRP A 159 -5.94 -2.10 -3.48
C TRP A 159 -4.41 -2.04 -3.47
N GLU A 160 -3.82 -1.18 -2.65
CA GLU A 160 -2.37 -1.07 -2.49
C GLU A 160 -1.80 -2.17 -1.60
N GLU A 161 -2.64 -2.82 -0.79
CA GLU A 161 -2.23 -3.88 0.11
C GLU A 161 -2.27 -5.25 -0.58
N ILE A 162 -1.16 -5.62 -1.22
CA ILE A 162 -0.99 -6.96 -1.81
C ILE A 162 -0.63 -7.96 -0.70
N ALA A 163 -1.60 -8.26 0.17
CA ALA A 163 -1.44 -9.23 1.25
C ALA A 163 -2.04 -10.59 0.86
N PRO A 164 -1.27 -11.71 0.87
CA PRO A 164 -1.77 -13.03 0.48
C PRO A 164 -2.99 -13.52 1.26
N ASP A 165 -3.16 -13.08 2.51
CA ASP A 165 -4.27 -13.47 3.36
C ASP A 165 -5.61 -12.81 2.96
N LEU A 166 -5.58 -11.70 2.19
CA LEU A 166 -6.78 -11.04 1.66
C LEU A 166 -7.38 -11.74 0.43
N ILE A 167 -6.58 -12.52 -0.31
CA ILE A 167 -7.04 -13.25 -1.51
C ILE A 167 -8.30 -14.05 -1.22
N GLY A 168 -8.35 -14.70 -0.05
CA GLY A 168 -9.51 -15.51 0.35
C GLY A 168 -10.79 -14.69 0.44
N GLU A 169 -10.73 -13.50 1.02
CA GLU A 169 -11.88 -12.59 1.18
C GLU A 169 -12.26 -11.96 -0.16
N PHE A 170 -11.30 -11.48 -0.96
CA PHE A 170 -11.59 -10.89 -2.27
C PHE A 170 -12.22 -11.90 -3.24
N VAL A 171 -11.75 -13.15 -3.26
CA VAL A 171 -12.36 -14.21 -4.07
C VAL A 171 -13.78 -14.54 -3.58
N GLN A 172 -14.04 -14.48 -2.28
CA GLN A 172 -15.40 -14.68 -1.74
C GLN A 172 -16.33 -13.54 -2.16
N LEU A 173 -15.89 -12.29 -2.04
CA LEU A 173 -16.64 -11.12 -2.49
C LEU A 173 -16.93 -11.20 -4.00
N LEU A 174 -15.92 -11.50 -4.82
CA LEU A 174 -16.06 -11.66 -6.26
C LEU A 174 -17.12 -12.70 -6.63
N LYS A 175 -17.18 -13.85 -5.94
CA LYS A 175 -18.06 -14.96 -6.32
C LYS A 175 -19.46 -14.87 -5.71
N HIS A 176 -19.61 -14.21 -4.56
CA HIS A 176 -20.79 -14.39 -3.72
C HIS A 176 -21.39 -13.10 -3.19
N ASP A 177 -20.76 -11.93 -3.39
CA ASP A 177 -21.38 -10.68 -2.98
C ASP A 177 -22.66 -10.43 -3.80
N PRO A 178 -23.81 -10.12 -3.16
CA PRO A 178 -25.05 -9.85 -3.88
C PRO A 178 -24.98 -8.59 -4.73
N ASN A 179 -24.13 -7.63 -4.38
CA ASN A 179 -23.99 -6.37 -5.08
C ASN A 179 -22.92 -6.47 -6.18
N ARG A 180 -23.30 -6.13 -7.41
CA ARG A 180 -22.39 -6.20 -8.57
C ARG A 180 -21.20 -5.25 -8.48
N ASP A 181 -21.36 -4.08 -7.85
CA ASP A 181 -20.30 -3.07 -7.78
C ASP A 181 -19.21 -3.54 -6.80
N VAL A 182 -19.59 -4.24 -5.73
CA VAL A 182 -18.64 -4.94 -4.83
C VAL A 182 -17.93 -6.07 -5.57
N ARG A 183 -18.64 -6.89 -6.36
CA ARG A 183 -18.00 -7.94 -7.19
C ARG A 183 -17.03 -7.34 -8.20
N ALA A 184 -17.39 -6.25 -8.87
CA ALA A 184 -16.53 -5.57 -9.84
C ALA A 184 -15.27 -4.99 -9.16
N ALA A 185 -15.41 -4.35 -7.99
CA ALA A 185 -14.26 -3.89 -7.20
C ALA A 185 -13.36 -5.06 -6.78
N ALA A 186 -13.95 -6.19 -6.37
CA ALA A 186 -13.20 -7.39 -6.01
C ALA A 186 -12.48 -8.03 -7.22
N ALA A 187 -13.09 -8.01 -8.41
CA ALA A 187 -12.44 -8.43 -9.64
C ALA A 187 -11.22 -7.55 -9.93
N GLN A 188 -11.37 -6.24 -9.82
CA GLN A 188 -10.31 -5.26 -10.08
C GLN A 188 -9.14 -5.39 -9.11
N VAL A 189 -9.41 -5.52 -7.80
CA VAL A 189 -8.36 -5.62 -6.77
C VAL A 189 -7.53 -6.90 -6.87
N LEU A 190 -8.03 -7.91 -7.59
CA LEU A 190 -7.33 -9.17 -7.81
C LEU A 190 -6.28 -9.11 -8.93
N GLY A 191 -6.29 -8.10 -9.80
CA GLY A 191 -5.31 -7.92 -10.87
C GLY A 191 -3.85 -7.87 -10.40
N PRO A 192 -3.50 -7.04 -9.39
CA PRO A 192 -2.17 -7.01 -8.80
C PRO A 192 -1.67 -8.37 -8.28
N TYR A 193 -2.57 -9.26 -7.83
CA TYR A 193 -2.19 -10.61 -7.40
C TYR A 193 -1.85 -11.53 -8.57
N ILE A 194 -2.47 -11.35 -9.74
CA ILE A 194 -2.05 -12.04 -10.97
C ILE A 194 -0.66 -11.59 -11.36
N LEU A 195 -0.43 -10.27 -11.41
CA LEU A 195 0.90 -9.72 -11.71
C LEU A 195 1.97 -10.22 -10.73
N ALA A 196 1.69 -10.21 -9.43
CA ALA A 196 2.61 -10.75 -8.43
C ALA A 196 2.91 -12.25 -8.65
N GLY A 197 1.92 -13.03 -9.11
CA GLY A 197 2.15 -14.43 -9.51
C GLY A 197 3.07 -14.57 -10.72
N GLU A 198 2.89 -13.75 -11.75
CA GLU A 198 3.75 -13.73 -12.96
C GLU A 198 5.18 -13.26 -12.67
N LEU A 199 5.36 -12.45 -11.63
CA LEU A 199 6.67 -11.98 -11.16
C LEU A 199 7.32 -12.93 -10.14
N ASP A 200 6.74 -14.11 -9.87
CA ASP A 200 7.17 -15.06 -8.84
C ASP A 200 7.21 -14.47 -7.41
N GLU A 201 6.45 -13.39 -7.15
CA GLU A 201 6.34 -12.72 -5.84
C GLU A 201 5.19 -13.27 -4.98
N LEU A 202 4.28 -14.04 -5.58
CA LEU A 202 3.17 -14.73 -4.93
C LEU A 202 3.28 -16.24 -5.12
N ASP A 203 2.92 -17.01 -4.09
CA ASP A 203 2.87 -18.48 -4.18
C ASP A 203 1.98 -18.92 -5.36
N ALA A 204 2.50 -19.84 -6.18
CA ALA A 204 1.82 -20.30 -7.38
C ALA A 204 0.41 -20.85 -7.10
N SER A 205 0.18 -21.51 -5.96
CA SER A 205 -1.15 -22.02 -5.61
C SER A 205 -2.15 -20.90 -5.31
N LEU A 206 -1.67 -19.76 -4.80
CA LEU A 206 -2.50 -18.57 -4.58
C LEU A 206 -2.76 -17.84 -5.89
N ALA A 207 -1.75 -17.67 -6.75
CA ALA A 207 -1.92 -17.09 -8.08
C ALA A 207 -2.95 -17.88 -8.90
N MET A 208 -2.78 -19.21 -8.98
CA MET A 208 -3.75 -20.10 -9.63
C MET A 208 -5.16 -19.97 -9.05
N ARG A 209 -5.29 -19.76 -7.73
CA ARG A 209 -6.61 -19.59 -7.09
C ARG A 209 -7.28 -18.30 -7.55
N VAL A 210 -6.52 -17.21 -7.68
CA VAL A 210 -7.03 -15.93 -8.20
C VAL A 210 -7.43 -16.06 -9.65
N GLU A 211 -6.56 -16.64 -10.48
CA GLU A 211 -6.80 -16.85 -11.90
C GLU A 211 -8.08 -17.68 -12.15
N ASN A 212 -8.21 -18.82 -11.48
CA ASN A 212 -9.41 -19.65 -11.57
C ASN A 212 -10.68 -18.92 -11.11
N ALA A 213 -10.56 -17.97 -10.18
CA ALA A 213 -11.70 -17.15 -9.78
C ALA A 213 -12.10 -16.19 -10.90
N LEU A 214 -11.15 -15.46 -11.49
CA LEU A 214 -11.39 -14.51 -12.58
C LEU A 214 -11.91 -15.22 -13.85
N LEU A 215 -11.33 -16.36 -14.22
CA LEU A 215 -11.81 -17.18 -15.35
C LEU A 215 -13.26 -17.61 -15.15
N SER A 216 -13.64 -18.05 -13.94
CA SER A 216 -15.02 -18.45 -13.66
C SER A 216 -16.04 -17.32 -13.82
N ILE A 217 -15.62 -16.05 -13.68
CA ILE A 217 -16.46 -14.87 -13.91
C ILE A 217 -16.63 -14.63 -15.42
N LEU A 218 -15.54 -14.74 -16.19
CA LEU A 218 -15.56 -14.57 -17.65
C LEU A 218 -16.36 -15.68 -18.36
N GLU A 219 -16.36 -16.89 -17.80
CA GLU A 219 -17.13 -18.03 -18.31
C GLU A 219 -18.62 -18.00 -17.92
N ASN A 220 -19.03 -17.12 -17.00
CA ASN A 220 -20.40 -17.04 -16.52
C ASN A 220 -21.24 -16.07 -17.38
N PRO A 221 -22.16 -16.55 -18.25
CA PRO A 221 -22.97 -15.69 -19.11
C PRO A 221 -24.03 -14.88 -18.35
N ASP A 222 -24.33 -15.25 -17.10
CA ASP A 222 -25.32 -14.57 -16.26
C ASP A 222 -24.68 -13.50 -15.36
N GLU A 223 -23.35 -13.35 -15.40
CA GLU A 223 -22.65 -12.32 -14.64
C GLU A 223 -22.87 -10.93 -15.25
N ASP A 224 -22.81 -9.90 -14.40
CA ASP A 224 -22.92 -8.52 -14.84
C ASP A 224 -21.71 -8.13 -15.72
N LEU A 225 -21.99 -7.46 -16.83
CA LEU A 225 -20.99 -7.07 -17.83
C LEU A 225 -19.83 -6.29 -17.20
N GLN A 226 -20.11 -5.42 -16.23
CA GLN A 226 -19.08 -4.62 -15.58
C GLN A 226 -18.11 -5.50 -14.78
N VAL A 227 -18.62 -6.55 -14.13
CA VAL A 227 -17.79 -7.51 -13.37
C VAL A 227 -16.93 -8.33 -14.32
N GLN A 228 -17.47 -8.75 -15.46
CA GLN A 228 -16.70 -9.44 -16.49
C GLN A 228 -15.59 -8.55 -17.07
N CYS A 229 -15.89 -7.28 -17.36
CA CYS A 229 -14.91 -6.29 -17.81
C CYS A 229 -13.74 -6.16 -16.82
N ARG A 230 -14.04 -5.98 -15.53
CA ARG A 230 -12.99 -5.93 -14.48
C ARG A 230 -12.22 -7.23 -14.33
N ALA A 231 -12.87 -8.37 -14.52
CA ALA A 231 -12.19 -9.66 -14.48
C ALA A 231 -11.22 -9.84 -15.67
N LEU A 232 -11.62 -9.37 -16.85
CA LEU A 232 -10.78 -9.39 -18.06
C LEU A 232 -9.55 -8.49 -17.88
N GLU A 233 -9.75 -7.25 -17.41
CA GLU A 233 -8.65 -6.32 -17.14
C GLU A 233 -7.66 -6.89 -16.13
N SER A 234 -8.15 -7.53 -15.07
CA SER A 234 -7.31 -8.15 -14.04
C SER A 234 -6.56 -9.38 -14.53
N ILE A 235 -7.20 -10.25 -15.31
CA ILE A 235 -6.53 -11.46 -15.80
C ILE A 235 -5.54 -11.14 -16.92
N ALA A 236 -5.67 -9.99 -17.59
CA ALA A 236 -4.76 -9.55 -18.65
C ALA A 236 -3.31 -9.34 -18.18
N TYR A 237 -3.07 -9.25 -16.87
CA TYR A 237 -1.70 -9.29 -16.32
C TYR A 237 -1.01 -10.64 -16.52
N SER A 238 -1.75 -11.73 -16.76
CA SER A 238 -1.17 -13.06 -16.98
C SER A 238 -0.55 -13.21 -18.37
N GLY A 239 0.59 -13.89 -18.42
CA GLY A 239 1.30 -14.22 -19.66
C GLY A 239 0.72 -15.42 -20.43
N GLU A 240 -0.29 -16.10 -19.87
CA GLU A 240 -0.83 -17.33 -20.43
C GLU A 240 -1.45 -17.15 -21.83
N ILE A 241 -1.29 -18.17 -22.68
CA ILE A 241 -1.82 -18.16 -24.05
C ILE A 241 -3.35 -18.09 -24.04
N GLY A 242 -4.01 -18.76 -23.08
CA GLY A 242 -5.47 -18.75 -22.96
C GLY A 242 -6.03 -17.34 -22.76
N VAL A 243 -5.32 -16.50 -22.00
CA VAL A 243 -5.72 -15.11 -21.73
C VAL A 243 -5.67 -14.25 -22.99
N ARG A 244 -4.71 -14.48 -23.89
CA ARG A 244 -4.64 -13.73 -25.17
C ARG A 244 -5.87 -13.97 -26.03
N GLN A 245 -6.39 -15.19 -26.05
CA GLN A 245 -7.62 -15.49 -26.79
C GLN A 245 -8.82 -14.76 -26.17
N LEU A 246 -8.91 -14.72 -24.83
CA LEU A 246 -9.97 -13.98 -24.14
C LEU A 246 -9.94 -12.48 -24.46
N ILE A 247 -8.76 -11.87 -24.49
CA ILE A 247 -8.57 -10.46 -24.88
C ILE A 247 -8.97 -10.25 -26.35
N GLU A 248 -8.57 -11.13 -27.26
CA GLU A 248 -8.95 -11.04 -28.67
C GLU A 248 -10.47 -11.17 -28.87
N ASP A 249 -11.10 -12.12 -28.19
CA ASP A 249 -12.55 -12.32 -28.24
C ASP A 249 -13.29 -11.08 -27.70
N ALA A 250 -12.79 -10.49 -26.62
CA ALA A 250 -13.33 -9.26 -26.03
C ALA A 250 -13.13 -8.04 -26.94
N TYR A 251 -12.02 -7.94 -27.66
CA TYR A 251 -11.78 -6.86 -28.64
C TYR A 251 -12.82 -6.85 -29.76
N TYR A 252 -13.34 -8.01 -30.15
CA TYR A 252 -14.41 -8.15 -31.15
C TYR A 252 -15.82 -8.26 -30.54
N ALA A 253 -15.96 -8.04 -29.23
CA ALA A 253 -17.25 -8.13 -28.55
C ALA A 253 -18.25 -7.08 -29.08
N PRO A 254 -19.56 -7.39 -29.04
CA PRO A 254 -20.60 -6.44 -29.44
C PRO A 254 -20.71 -5.25 -28.48
N ASP A 255 -20.41 -5.47 -27.20
CA ASP A 255 -20.52 -4.46 -26.15
C ASP A 255 -19.30 -3.54 -26.13
N ASP A 256 -19.54 -2.22 -26.22
CA ASP A 256 -18.47 -1.21 -26.21
C ASP A 256 -17.59 -1.30 -24.96
N GLU A 257 -18.19 -1.55 -23.79
CA GLU A 257 -17.48 -1.66 -22.51
C GLU A 257 -16.48 -2.83 -22.51
N MET A 258 -16.89 -4.00 -22.99
CA MET A 258 -16.02 -5.17 -23.10
C MET A 258 -14.87 -4.94 -24.05
N ARG A 259 -15.11 -4.27 -25.19
CA ARG A 259 -14.02 -3.93 -26.12
C ARG A 259 -13.01 -2.98 -25.50
N VAL A 260 -13.45 -2.02 -24.68
CA VAL A 260 -12.56 -1.08 -24.00
C VAL A 260 -11.67 -1.81 -22.99
N SER A 261 -12.21 -2.81 -22.28
CA SER A 261 -11.45 -3.64 -21.34
C SER A 261 -10.42 -4.55 -21.99
N ALA A 262 -10.42 -4.70 -23.31
CA ALA A 262 -9.45 -5.47 -24.08
C ALA A 262 -8.25 -4.65 -24.60
N LEU A 263 -8.18 -3.35 -24.27
CA LEU A 263 -7.14 -2.41 -24.74
C LEU A 263 -6.07 -2.17 -23.68
#